data_AF-A0A1F5B6J2-F1
#
_entry.id   AF-A0A1F5B6J2-F1
#
_cell.length_a   1.000
_cell.length_b   1.000
_cell.length_c   1.000
_cell.angle_alpha   90.00
_cell.angle_beta   90.00
_cell.angle_gamma   90.00
#
_symmetry.space_group_name_H-M   'P 1'
#
loop_
_entity.id
_entity.type
_entity.pdbx_description
1 polymer ?
#
loop_
_entity_poly.entity_id
_entity_poly.type
_entity_poly.pdbx_seq_one_letter_code
_entity_poly.pdbx_strand_id
1 'polypeptide(L)'
;MKKRVKFMGLVAAAALAVAPLSAAGQAPAASAQPGFDLLDRLVVLVVTSAAPGGGSGDLGQGVLKLAKDLKATREAKRVDDLFAVRYSRLLSAVRQAATMDPEVLYWPMYRYAMADFIEERTGQAPDWKALAFMVNDHGGAGVGLAALADAVLSEVVALHLHLENLSRREGLRQSYLDKGLKAAGALK
;
A
#
# COMPACT_ATOMS: atom_id res chain seq x y z
N MET A 1 29.27 47.43 68.88
CA MET A 1 30.10 47.74 67.68
C MET A 1 29.64 46.86 66.53
N LYS A 2 29.24 47.51 65.44
CA LYS A 2 28.79 46.92 64.18
C LYS A 2 29.92 46.15 63.48
N LYS A 3 29.65 44.98 62.91
CA LYS A 3 30.13 44.64 61.55
C LYS A 3 29.33 43.47 60.97
N ARG A 4 28.90 43.72 59.73
CA ARG A 4 27.84 43.07 58.97
C ARG A 4 28.30 41.70 58.44
N VAL A 5 27.52 40.65 58.67
CA VAL A 5 27.64 39.38 57.94
C VAL A 5 27.08 39.61 56.53
N LYS A 6 27.95 39.56 55.52
CA LYS A 6 27.55 39.63 54.11
C LYS A 6 27.01 38.26 53.70
N PHE A 7 25.68 38.15 53.61
CA PHE A 7 25.01 37.14 52.80
C PHE A 7 25.27 37.48 51.32
N MET A 8 25.91 36.58 50.58
CA MET A 8 26.07 36.72 49.12
C MET A 8 26.01 35.33 48.47
N GLY A 9 24.98 35.13 47.62
CA GLY A 9 24.85 34.11 46.57
C GLY A 9 24.68 32.68 47.07
N LEU A 10 23.49 32.09 47.26
CA LEU A 10 22.29 32.00 46.41
C LEU A 10 22.47 31.10 45.17
N VAL A 11 21.92 29.88 45.33
CA VAL A 11 21.38 28.95 44.31
C VAL A 11 22.37 28.18 43.45
N ALA A 12 22.79 27.04 44.00
CA ALA A 12 22.95 25.81 43.23
C ALA A 12 21.56 25.16 43.01
N ALA A 13 21.44 24.39 41.92
CA ALA A 13 20.30 23.55 41.54
C ALA A 13 19.12 24.24 40.81
N ALA A 14 19.17 24.18 39.49
CA ALA A 14 18.12 23.55 38.67
C ALA A 14 18.53 23.68 37.21
N ALA A 15 19.28 22.68 36.72
CA ALA A 15 19.38 22.46 35.28
C ALA A 15 17.98 22.07 34.79
N LEU A 16 17.20 23.06 34.36
CA LEU A 16 16.03 22.88 33.51
C LEU A 16 16.52 22.34 32.17
N ALA A 17 16.75 21.03 32.12
CA ALA A 17 16.73 20.28 30.89
C ALA A 17 15.30 20.41 30.35
N VAL A 18 15.08 21.39 29.48
CA VAL A 18 13.94 21.41 28.58
C VAL A 18 14.15 20.24 27.63
N ALA A 19 13.69 19.07 28.05
CA ALA A 19 13.48 17.96 27.14
C ALA A 19 12.49 18.46 26.08
N PRO A 20 12.82 18.43 24.78
CA PRO A 20 11.78 18.57 23.77
C PRO A 20 10.80 17.43 24.01
N LEU A 21 9.59 17.77 24.44
CA LEU A 21 8.44 16.89 24.35
C LEU A 21 8.35 16.49 22.87
N SER A 22 8.77 15.26 22.58
CA SER A 22 8.50 14.55 21.33
C SER A 22 6.99 14.39 21.20
N ALA A 23 6.32 15.45 20.77
CA ALA A 23 4.91 15.44 20.43
C ALA A 23 4.77 14.92 19.00
N ALA A 24 4.02 13.82 18.90
CA ALA A 24 3.49 13.20 17.69
C ALA A 24 4.54 12.68 16.70
N GLY A 25 4.66 11.35 16.66
CA GLY A 25 5.44 10.63 15.69
C GLY A 25 5.20 11.18 14.29
N GLN A 26 6.27 11.75 13.73
CA GLN A 26 6.45 11.69 12.29
C GLN A 26 6.33 10.21 11.95
N ALA A 27 5.22 9.85 11.29
CA ALA A 27 5.15 8.58 10.60
C ALA A 27 6.48 8.46 9.83
N PRO A 28 7.21 7.33 9.95
CA PRO A 28 8.42 7.16 9.15
C PRO A 28 8.04 7.49 7.72
N ALA A 29 8.81 8.38 7.08
CA ALA A 29 8.54 8.85 5.72
C ALA A 29 8.08 7.64 4.88
N ALA A 30 6.88 7.74 4.28
CA ALA A 30 6.24 6.61 3.61
C ALA A 30 7.18 5.92 2.58
N SER A 31 8.18 6.63 2.07
CA SER A 31 9.21 6.12 1.17
C SER A 31 10.32 5.25 1.80
N ALA A 32 10.29 4.95 3.11
CA ALA A 32 11.33 4.14 3.76
C ALA A 32 10.93 2.67 3.99
N GLN A 33 9.68 2.30 3.67
CA GLN A 33 9.18 0.95 3.83
C GLN A 33 9.10 0.24 2.48
N PRO A 34 9.77 -0.91 2.29
CA PRO A 34 9.81 -1.64 1.01
C PRO A 34 8.45 -1.97 0.38
N GLY A 35 7.38 -2.01 1.18
CA GLY A 35 6.02 -2.16 0.67
C GLY A 35 5.55 -0.96 -0.17
N PHE A 36 5.87 0.27 0.23
CA PHE A 36 5.50 1.46 -0.54
C PHE A 36 6.31 1.56 -1.83
N ASP A 37 7.60 1.22 -1.81
CA ASP A 37 8.43 1.16 -3.02
C ASP A 37 7.87 0.19 -4.07
N LEU A 38 7.32 -0.95 -3.64
CA LEU A 38 6.65 -1.90 -4.51
C LEU A 38 5.40 -1.28 -5.15
N LEU A 39 4.56 -0.62 -4.35
CA LEU A 39 3.35 0.06 -4.84
C LEU A 39 3.69 1.16 -5.86
N ASP A 40 4.65 2.03 -5.54
CA ASP A 40 5.03 3.15 -6.41
C ASP A 40 5.56 2.65 -7.75
N ARG A 41 6.43 1.64 -7.72
CA ARG A 41 6.98 1.04 -8.95
C ARG A 41 5.90 0.35 -9.79
N LEU A 42 4.90 -0.26 -9.17
CA LEU A 42 3.76 -0.83 -9.88
C LEU A 42 2.91 0.26 -10.55
N VAL A 43 2.58 1.34 -9.83
CA VAL A 43 1.81 2.46 -10.38
C VAL A 43 2.53 3.06 -11.58
N VAL A 44 3.83 3.34 -11.46
CA VAL A 44 4.63 3.86 -12.57
C VAL A 44 4.60 2.91 -13.76
N LEU A 45 4.76 1.60 -13.52
CA LEU A 45 4.73 0.59 -14.57
C LEU A 45 3.37 0.56 -15.31
N VAL A 46 2.27 0.55 -14.55
CA VAL A 46 0.90 0.53 -15.09
C VAL A 46 0.58 1.79 -15.88
N VAL A 47 0.83 2.98 -15.30
CA VAL A 47 0.53 4.27 -15.93
C VAL A 47 1.34 4.45 -17.21
N THR A 48 2.63 4.10 -17.19
CA THR A 48 3.50 4.21 -18.38
C THR A 48 3.04 3.26 -19.49
N SER A 49 2.57 2.07 -19.15
CA SER A 49 2.11 1.08 -20.14
C SER A 49 0.70 1.33 -20.66
N ALA A 50 -0.10 2.12 -19.94
CA ALA A 50 -1.44 2.54 -20.37
C ALA A 50 -1.43 3.87 -21.15
N ALA A 51 -0.32 4.60 -21.13
CA ALA A 51 -0.20 5.89 -21.82
C ALA A 51 -0.25 5.73 -23.35
N PRO A 52 -0.77 6.71 -24.10
CA PRO A 52 -0.74 6.68 -25.57
C PRO A 52 0.69 6.53 -26.10
N GLY A 53 0.95 5.48 -26.87
CA GLY A 53 2.30 5.15 -27.37
C GLY A 53 3.20 4.39 -26.37
N GLY A 54 2.77 4.24 -25.12
CA GLY A 54 3.35 3.35 -24.13
C GLY A 54 3.01 1.91 -24.49
N GLY A 55 3.87 1.27 -25.28
CA GLY A 55 3.68 -0.13 -25.63
C GLY A 55 3.69 -1.03 -24.39
N SER A 56 2.99 -2.16 -24.48
CA SER A 56 2.94 -3.17 -23.42
C SER A 56 4.13 -4.13 -23.39
N GLY A 57 5.07 -3.99 -24.32
CA GLY A 57 6.18 -4.94 -24.52
C GLY A 57 7.00 -5.17 -23.26
N ASP A 58 7.19 -4.13 -22.44
CA ASP A 58 7.98 -4.20 -21.22
C ASP A 58 7.16 -4.52 -19.96
N LEU A 59 5.82 -4.45 -20.03
CA LEU A 59 4.97 -4.66 -18.86
C LEU A 59 5.16 -6.07 -18.27
N GLY A 60 5.21 -7.09 -19.13
CA GLY A 60 5.40 -8.48 -18.69
C GLY A 60 6.71 -8.67 -17.91
N GLN A 61 7.81 -8.07 -18.36
CA GLN A 61 9.10 -8.11 -17.66
C GLN A 61 9.08 -7.26 -16.39
N GLY A 62 8.44 -6.09 -16.41
CA GLY A 62 8.24 -5.24 -15.24
C GLY A 62 7.48 -5.96 -14.12
N VAL A 63 6.38 -6.64 -14.45
CA VAL A 63 5.60 -7.44 -13.51
C VAL A 63 6.43 -8.59 -12.95
N LEU A 64 7.19 -9.31 -13.78
CA LEU A 64 8.08 -10.38 -13.33
C LEU A 64 9.16 -9.86 -12.36
N LYS A 65 9.73 -8.69 -12.62
CA LYS A 65 10.70 -8.06 -11.73
C LYS A 65 10.05 -7.71 -10.39
N LEU A 66 8.87 -7.10 -10.39
CA LEU A 66 8.11 -6.80 -9.17
C LEU A 66 7.74 -8.05 -8.38
N ALA A 67 7.41 -9.15 -9.04
CA ALA A 67 7.15 -10.43 -8.37
C ALA A 67 8.40 -10.99 -7.68
N LYS A 68 9.58 -10.88 -8.31
CA LYS A 68 10.86 -11.27 -7.70
C LYS A 68 11.20 -10.39 -6.50
N ASP A 69 11.02 -9.07 -6.64
CA ASP A 69 11.28 -8.12 -5.57
C ASP A 69 10.33 -8.32 -4.39
N LEU A 70 9.04 -8.62 -4.66
CA LEU A 70 8.09 -9.00 -3.63
C LEU A 70 8.55 -10.24 -2.87
N LYS A 71 8.96 -11.29 -3.58
CA LYS A 71 9.46 -12.53 -2.97
C LYS A 71 10.63 -12.25 -2.04
N ALA A 72 11.64 -11.50 -2.52
CA ALA A 72 12.79 -11.14 -1.71
C ALA A 72 12.42 -10.30 -0.48
N THR A 73 11.50 -9.34 -0.64
CA THR A 73 11.03 -8.46 0.44
C THR A 73 10.25 -9.23 1.51
N ARG A 74 9.44 -10.21 1.08
CA ARG A 74 8.71 -11.12 1.96
C ARG A 74 9.66 -12.05 2.72
N GLU A 75 10.63 -12.65 2.04
CA GLU A 75 11.64 -13.51 2.66
C GLU A 75 12.48 -12.75 3.70
N ALA A 76 12.76 -11.48 3.44
CA ALA A 76 13.41 -10.57 4.39
C ALA A 76 12.46 -10.06 5.49
N LYS A 77 11.20 -10.51 5.55
CA LYS A 77 10.15 -10.09 6.50
C LYS A 77 9.92 -8.57 6.55
N ARG A 78 10.14 -7.88 5.42
CA ARG A 78 9.94 -6.43 5.31
C ARG A 78 8.54 -6.05 4.85
N VAL A 79 7.73 -7.05 4.47
CA VAL A 79 6.29 -6.95 4.24
C VAL A 79 5.61 -8.15 4.90
N ASP A 80 4.37 -7.98 5.35
CA ASP A 80 3.58 -9.06 5.93
C ASP A 80 2.93 -9.95 4.84
N ASP A 81 2.44 -11.13 5.25
CA ASP A 81 1.85 -12.10 4.34
C ASP A 81 0.55 -11.59 3.68
N LEU A 82 -0.27 -10.79 4.38
CA LEU A 82 -1.51 -10.26 3.80
C LEU A 82 -1.18 -9.27 2.68
N PHE A 83 -0.21 -8.37 2.90
CA PHE A 83 0.31 -7.51 1.84
C PHE A 83 0.81 -8.35 0.66
N ALA A 84 1.62 -9.38 0.91
CA ALA A 84 2.21 -10.18 -0.15
C ALA A 84 1.17 -10.94 -1.00
N VAL A 85 0.14 -11.52 -0.37
CA VAL A 85 -0.94 -12.22 -1.09
C VAL A 85 -1.72 -11.25 -1.98
N ARG A 86 -2.13 -10.12 -1.42
CA ARG A 86 -2.92 -9.11 -2.13
C ARG A 86 -2.13 -8.46 -3.27
N TYR A 87 -0.87 -8.10 -3.02
CA TYR A 87 0.02 -7.58 -4.05
C TYR A 87 0.29 -8.62 -5.16
N SER A 88 0.41 -9.91 -4.82
CA SER A 88 0.55 -10.97 -5.85
C SER A 88 -0.69 -11.10 -6.73
N ARG A 89 -1.89 -11.01 -6.15
CA ARG A 89 -3.15 -10.99 -6.90
C ARG A 89 -3.22 -9.78 -7.82
N LEU A 90 -2.82 -8.61 -7.33
CA LEU A 90 -2.74 -7.38 -8.12
C LEU A 90 -1.79 -7.52 -9.32
N LEU A 91 -0.59 -8.07 -9.11
CA LEU A 91 0.36 -8.36 -10.21
C LEU A 91 -0.23 -9.35 -11.24
N SER A 92 -1.03 -10.31 -10.78
CA SER A 92 -1.68 -11.29 -11.64
C SER A 92 -2.75 -10.63 -12.52
N ALA A 93 -3.58 -9.76 -11.94
CA ALA A 93 -4.59 -8.99 -12.68
C ALA A 93 -3.93 -8.10 -13.75
N VAL A 94 -2.87 -7.37 -13.40
CA VAL A 94 -2.12 -6.52 -14.33
C VAL A 94 -1.49 -7.35 -15.47
N ARG A 95 -0.95 -8.53 -15.15
CA ARG A 95 -0.39 -9.44 -16.18
C ARG A 95 -1.46 -9.96 -17.13
N GLN A 96 -2.62 -10.36 -16.61
CA GLN A 96 -3.73 -10.86 -17.41
C GLN A 96 -4.26 -9.78 -18.34
N ALA A 97 -4.38 -8.54 -17.84
CA ALA A 97 -4.78 -7.36 -18.62
C ALA A 97 -3.91 -7.10 -19.86
N ALA A 98 -2.64 -7.52 -19.80
CA ALA A 98 -1.67 -7.31 -20.86
C ALA A 98 -1.37 -8.56 -21.69
N THR A 99 -1.95 -9.70 -21.31
CA THR A 99 -1.75 -10.94 -22.05
C THR A 99 -2.59 -10.87 -23.33
N MET A 100 -1.95 -10.99 -24.48
CA MET A 100 -2.65 -11.14 -25.75
C MET A 100 -3.11 -12.59 -25.90
N ASP A 101 -4.41 -12.78 -26.14
CA ASP A 101 -5.03 -14.08 -26.39
C ASP A 101 -5.90 -14.01 -27.66
N PRO A 102 -5.27 -13.89 -28.85
CA PRO A 102 -5.97 -13.62 -30.11
C PRO A 102 -6.93 -14.75 -30.53
N GLU A 103 -6.67 -15.97 -30.06
CA GLU A 103 -7.52 -17.14 -30.31
C GLU A 103 -8.53 -17.40 -29.17
N VAL A 104 -8.53 -16.54 -28.14
CA VAL A 104 -9.45 -16.60 -26.99
C VAL A 104 -9.35 -17.95 -26.25
N LEU A 105 -8.20 -18.61 -26.34
CA LEU A 105 -7.99 -19.97 -25.80
C LEU A 105 -7.90 -19.96 -24.28
N TYR A 106 -7.32 -18.91 -23.72
CA TYR A 106 -7.04 -18.77 -22.30
C TYR A 106 -8.09 -17.90 -21.60
N TRP A 107 -8.80 -17.04 -22.32
CA TRP A 107 -9.83 -16.16 -21.79
C TRP A 107 -10.86 -16.84 -20.88
N PRO A 108 -11.42 -18.01 -21.22
CA PRO A 108 -12.35 -18.71 -20.33
C PRO A 108 -11.76 -19.03 -18.95
N MET A 109 -10.44 -19.12 -18.84
CA MET A 109 -9.76 -19.46 -17.59
C MET A 109 -9.60 -18.28 -16.64
N TYR A 110 -9.44 -17.04 -17.14
CA TYR A 110 -9.13 -15.89 -16.29
C TYR A 110 -10.20 -14.79 -16.29
N ARG A 111 -11.20 -14.83 -17.18
CA ARG A 111 -12.26 -13.81 -17.26
C ARG A 111 -13.04 -13.60 -15.97
N TYR A 112 -13.35 -14.68 -15.23
CA TYR A 112 -14.10 -14.57 -13.97
C TYR A 112 -13.22 -13.98 -12.87
N ALA A 113 -11.95 -14.38 -12.79
CA ALA A 113 -11.02 -13.80 -11.83
C ALA A 113 -10.80 -12.29 -12.06
N MET A 114 -10.78 -11.85 -13.31
CA MET A 114 -10.75 -10.42 -13.66
C MET A 114 -12.05 -9.72 -13.26
N ALA A 115 -13.21 -10.31 -13.56
CA ALA A 115 -14.50 -9.72 -13.23
C ALA A 115 -14.69 -9.59 -11.70
N ASP A 116 -14.39 -10.66 -10.96
CA ASP A 116 -14.43 -10.69 -9.50
C ASP A 116 -13.48 -9.65 -8.89
N PHE A 117 -12.28 -9.50 -9.47
CA PHE A 117 -11.33 -8.49 -9.01
C PHE A 117 -11.85 -7.05 -9.22
N ILE A 118 -12.45 -6.78 -10.38
CA ILE A 118 -13.05 -5.46 -10.65
C ILE A 118 -14.18 -5.20 -9.66
N GLU A 119 -15.14 -6.11 -9.58
CA GLU A 119 -16.31 -5.96 -8.72
C GLU A 119 -15.93 -5.80 -7.24
N GLU A 120 -14.97 -6.59 -6.74
CA GLU A 120 -14.49 -6.48 -5.36
C GLU A 120 -13.85 -5.11 -5.07
N ARG A 121 -13.21 -4.49 -6.06
CA ARG A 121 -12.43 -3.25 -5.87
C ARG A 121 -13.19 -1.98 -6.19
N THR A 122 -14.15 -2.05 -7.10
CA THR A 122 -14.96 -0.90 -7.53
C THR A 122 -16.39 -0.95 -6.99
N GLY A 123 -16.84 -2.12 -6.52
CA GLY A 123 -18.24 -2.36 -6.16
C GLY A 123 -19.17 -2.44 -7.37
N GLN A 124 -18.62 -2.49 -8.59
CA GLN A 124 -19.38 -2.49 -9.84
C GLN A 124 -19.03 -3.72 -10.67
N ALA A 125 -20.07 -4.47 -11.05
CA ALA A 125 -19.91 -5.55 -12.01
C ALA A 125 -19.49 -4.96 -13.38
N PRO A 126 -18.37 -5.43 -13.96
CA PRO A 126 -17.93 -4.94 -15.27
C PRO A 126 -18.88 -5.39 -16.38
N ASP A 127 -19.07 -4.53 -17.40
CA ASP A 127 -19.82 -4.92 -18.60
C ASP A 127 -19.10 -6.07 -19.32
N TRP A 128 -19.82 -7.18 -19.52
CA TRP A 128 -19.30 -8.38 -20.17
C TRP A 128 -18.87 -8.13 -21.61
N LYS A 129 -19.53 -7.19 -22.32
CA LYS A 129 -19.13 -6.79 -23.68
C LYS A 129 -17.82 -6.00 -23.67
N ALA A 130 -17.65 -5.10 -22.70
CA ALA A 130 -16.40 -4.39 -22.50
C ALA A 130 -15.26 -5.35 -22.14
N LEU A 131 -15.53 -6.35 -21.29
CA LEU A 131 -14.58 -7.41 -20.95
C LEU A 131 -14.17 -8.27 -22.16
N ALA A 132 -15.13 -8.71 -22.96
CA ALA A 132 -14.84 -9.50 -24.16
C ALA A 132 -14.08 -8.69 -25.23
N PHE A 133 -14.36 -7.39 -25.34
CA PHE A 133 -13.65 -6.50 -26.26
C PHE A 133 -12.16 -6.35 -25.89
N MET A 134 -11.83 -6.24 -24.60
CA MET A 134 -10.43 -6.14 -24.12
C MET A 134 -9.52 -7.28 -24.57
N VAL A 135 -10.10 -8.45 -24.81
CA VAL A 135 -9.37 -9.70 -25.08
C VAL A 135 -9.31 -9.98 -26.57
N ASN A 136 -10.37 -9.59 -27.29
CA ASN A 136 -10.54 -9.87 -28.70
C ASN A 136 -9.93 -8.82 -29.63
N ASP A 137 -9.94 -7.53 -29.27
CA ASP A 137 -9.73 -6.46 -30.25
C ASP A 137 -8.52 -5.56 -29.94
N HIS A 138 -7.44 -5.89 -30.63
CA HIS A 138 -6.32 -5.05 -31.10
C HIS A 138 -6.30 -3.54 -30.76
N GLY A 139 -5.94 -3.18 -29.53
CA GLY A 139 -5.50 -1.81 -29.18
C GLY A 139 -4.04 -1.70 -28.69
N GLY A 140 -3.26 -2.78 -28.78
CA GLY A 140 -2.02 -2.92 -27.99
C GLY A 140 -2.36 -3.13 -26.50
N ALA A 141 -1.43 -3.57 -25.67
CA ALA A 141 -1.78 -3.94 -24.29
C ALA A 141 -1.94 -2.76 -23.32
N GLY A 142 -2.58 -1.68 -23.79
CA GLY A 142 -3.11 -0.58 -23.00
C GLY A 142 -4.64 -0.65 -22.78
N VAL A 143 -5.42 -1.25 -23.69
CA VAL A 143 -6.89 -1.29 -23.59
C VAL A 143 -7.36 -2.15 -22.42
N GLY A 144 -6.74 -3.33 -22.24
CA GLY A 144 -7.01 -4.20 -21.09
C GLY A 144 -6.63 -3.57 -19.75
N LEU A 145 -5.53 -2.80 -19.72
CA LEU A 145 -5.15 -2.06 -18.52
C LEU A 145 -6.06 -0.87 -18.22
N ALA A 146 -6.54 -0.16 -19.25
CA ALA A 146 -7.42 1.00 -19.06
C ALA A 146 -8.72 0.62 -18.34
N ALA A 147 -9.32 -0.53 -18.67
CA ALA A 147 -10.55 -0.97 -17.98
C ALA A 147 -10.29 -1.52 -16.57
N LEU A 148 -9.07 -1.97 -16.28
CA LEU A 148 -8.65 -2.43 -14.96
C LEU A 148 -8.04 -1.31 -14.10
N ALA A 149 -7.79 -0.13 -14.67
CA ALA A 149 -7.06 0.95 -14.01
C ALA A 149 -7.69 1.36 -12.68
N ASP A 150 -9.01 1.54 -12.65
CA ASP A 150 -9.74 1.92 -11.44
C ASP A 150 -9.63 0.84 -10.34
N ALA A 151 -9.85 -0.42 -10.70
CA ALA A 151 -9.70 -1.55 -9.78
C ALA A 151 -8.27 -1.70 -9.25
N VAL A 152 -7.27 -1.52 -10.12
CA VAL A 152 -5.84 -1.55 -9.78
C VAL A 152 -5.48 -0.42 -8.82
N LEU A 153 -5.89 0.81 -9.13
CA LEU A 153 -5.62 1.98 -8.29
C LEU A 153 -6.33 1.87 -6.93
N SER A 154 -7.58 1.38 -6.92
CA SER A 154 -8.32 1.09 -5.68
C SER A 154 -7.56 0.07 -4.80
N GLU A 155 -7.02 -1.00 -5.39
CA GLU A 155 -6.21 -1.97 -4.65
C GLU A 155 -4.89 -1.38 -4.13
N VAL A 156 -4.21 -0.56 -4.93
CA VAL A 156 -2.99 0.15 -4.51
C VAL A 156 -3.28 1.05 -3.31
N VAL A 157 -4.36 1.84 -3.35
CA VAL A 157 -4.76 2.70 -2.23
C VAL A 157 -5.08 1.87 -0.99
N ALA A 158 -5.80 0.76 -1.14
CA ALA A 158 -6.12 -0.12 -0.02
C ALA A 158 -4.86 -0.77 0.60
N LEU A 159 -3.86 -1.11 -0.20
CA LEU A 159 -2.58 -1.62 0.29
C LEU A 159 -1.72 -0.52 0.93
N HIS A 160 -1.72 0.68 0.37
CA HIS A 160 -1.06 1.85 0.94
C HIS A 160 -1.60 2.14 2.34
N LEU A 161 -2.93 2.18 2.49
CA LEU A 161 -3.59 2.36 3.79
C LEU A 161 -3.29 1.23 4.76
N HIS A 162 -3.19 -0.02 4.27
CA HIS A 162 -2.78 -1.15 5.12
C HIS A 162 -1.37 -0.93 5.68
N LEU A 163 -0.41 -0.53 4.84
CA LEU A 163 0.97 -0.24 5.26
C LEU A 163 1.02 0.93 6.25
N GLU A 164 0.30 2.02 6.01
CA GLU A 164 0.23 3.15 6.93
C GLU A 164 -0.30 2.73 8.30
N ASN A 165 -1.38 1.94 8.31
CA ASN A 165 -2.06 1.51 9.53
C ASN A 165 -1.30 0.40 10.29
N LEU A 166 -0.39 -0.34 9.65
CA LEU A 166 0.44 -1.34 10.35
C LEU A 166 1.18 -0.71 11.54
N SER A 167 1.77 0.48 11.33
CA SER A 167 2.49 1.21 12.37
C SER A 167 1.62 1.63 13.56
N ARG A 168 0.31 1.82 13.33
CA ARG A 168 -0.67 2.30 14.33
C ARG A 168 -1.46 1.17 14.98
N ARG A 169 -1.36 -0.06 14.46
CA ARG A 169 -2.23 -1.19 14.81
C ARG A 169 -2.19 -1.53 16.30
N GLU A 170 -1.00 -1.59 16.91
CA GLU A 170 -0.88 -1.93 18.32
C GLU A 170 -1.46 -0.84 19.23
N GLY A 171 -1.19 0.43 18.93
CA GLY A 171 -1.76 1.56 19.66
C GLY A 171 -3.28 1.63 19.56
N LEU A 172 -3.84 1.37 18.37
CA LEU A 172 -5.28 1.28 18.18
C LEU A 172 -5.89 0.11 18.95
N ARG A 173 -5.27 -1.08 18.88
CA ARG A 173 -5.72 -2.27 19.63
C ARG A 173 -5.76 -1.98 21.13
N GLN A 174 -4.67 -1.42 21.67
CA GLN A 174 -4.61 -1.10 23.09
C GLN A 174 -5.68 -0.06 23.47
N SER A 175 -5.88 0.96 22.64
CA SER A 175 -6.93 1.96 22.86
C SER A 175 -8.33 1.34 22.97
N TYR A 176 -8.66 0.37 22.11
CA TYR A 176 -9.95 -0.33 22.17
C TYR A 176 -10.06 -1.27 23.37
N LEU A 177 -8.97 -1.94 23.75
CA LEU A 177 -8.94 -2.77 24.96
C LEU A 177 -9.16 -1.92 26.22
N ASP A 178 -8.45 -0.79 26.33
CA ASP A 178 -8.59 0.12 27.48
C ASP A 178 -10.01 0.71 27.55
N LYS A 179 -10.61 1.06 26.41
CA LYS A 179 -12.02 1.49 26.34
C LYS A 179 -12.97 0.39 26.81
N GLY A 180 -12.75 -0.86 26.38
CA GLY A 180 -13.54 -2.02 26.80
C GLY A 180 -13.41 -2.30 28.30
N LEU A 181 -12.19 -2.27 28.84
CA LEU A 181 -11.92 -2.49 30.26
C LEU A 181 -12.47 -1.36 31.15
N LYS A 182 -12.41 -0.10 30.69
CA LYS A 182 -13.08 1.03 31.34
C LYS A 182 -14.61 0.86 31.34
N ALA A 183 -15.20 0.49 30.21
CA ALA A 183 -16.63 0.20 30.12
C ALA A 183 -17.06 -0.96 31.04
N ALA A 184 -16.17 -1.94 31.26
CA ALA A 184 -16.37 -3.07 32.17
C ALA A 184 -16.06 -2.75 33.65
N GLY A 185 -15.64 -1.53 34.00
CA GLY A 185 -15.30 -1.13 35.37
C GLY A 185 -13.98 -1.70 35.91
N ALA A 186 -13.17 -2.32 35.07
CA ALA A 186 -11.87 -2.92 35.43
C ALA A 186 -10.71 -1.91 35.44
N LEU A 187 -10.90 -0.74 34.83
CA LEU A 187 -9.99 0.40 34.86
C LEU A 187 -10.75 1.63 35.37
N LYS A 188 -10.32 2.18 36.51
CA LYS A 188 -10.83 3.44 37.07
C LYS A 188 -10.13 4.64 36.46
#